data_AF-A0A559RD82-F1
#
_entry.id   AF-A0A559RD82-F1
#
_cell.length_a   1.000
_cell.length_b   1.000
_cell.length_c   1.000
_cell.angle_alpha   90.00
_cell.angle_beta   90.00
_cell.angle_gamma   90.00
#
_symmetry.space_group_name_H-M   'P 1'
#
loop_
_entity.id
_entity.type
_entity.pdbx_description
1 polymer ?
#
loop_
_entity_poly.entity_id
_entity_poly.type
_entity_poly.pdbx_seq_one_letter_code
_entity_poly.pdbx_strand_id
1 'polypeptide(L)'
;MISKFLSLEWKSFIRSASFGKSLAIKIVMGFFALYFILVFLALGFGLYPILEKTFPDQDPFIVVNGFIFFWFLGDLLLRFFLQKLPVMSVKPLLTIPIKRSSIVHFVLGKSAVSFFNFLPLFAIIPFSIILITKDYQLATVMTWAAAMILLTLINNFLNFIIESFSAETELSFLPIIIFAGTLFGLNYFNIINVSGALSTAMLAIVNNPLLLLILIVILIGLYLFNHKILIKKLYLDHSLKTKIKEVTTSDLGWTKRFGDSAPFMQLDLKLIWRNKRPKSAVFMLVFGLLYGLFFYPQPMYRDMPIMYGFIGVFVTGIFLINFGQFIPAWDSGYYKMLMSQNIKYEQYLKSKYTLMVLSVIIMFVLSIPYVYFGWKILVAHFAAAVYNIGVNTYVIMLGGSFNRKKIDLNQRAAFNFQGTGAVQWLIGIPLLLLPLAIFGILSHFVSFYSGISALILLGVIGIIFHQKIMRFITSKYLDSKYEMIKAFNQDN
;
A
#
# COMPACT_ATOMS: atom_id res chain seq x y z
N MET A 1 10.54 1.47 -32.77
CA MET A 1 11.20 1.01 -31.52
C MET A 1 10.19 0.76 -30.39
N ILE A 2 9.27 1.68 -30.11
CA ILE A 2 8.18 1.52 -29.12
C ILE A 2 7.34 0.26 -29.36
N SER A 3 6.94 0.00 -30.61
CA SER A 3 6.20 -1.22 -30.99
C SER A 3 6.94 -2.52 -30.63
N LYS A 4 8.27 -2.54 -30.78
CA LYS A 4 9.11 -3.70 -30.45
C LYS A 4 9.19 -3.92 -28.93
N PHE A 5 9.23 -2.86 -28.14
CA PHE A 5 9.15 -2.96 -26.67
C PHE A 5 7.80 -3.50 -26.21
N LEU A 6 6.70 -3.01 -26.77
CA LEU A 6 5.36 -3.53 -26.48
C LEU A 6 5.23 -5.03 -26.82
N SER A 7 5.81 -5.46 -27.95
CA SER A 7 5.85 -6.87 -28.33
C SER A 7 6.65 -7.73 -27.34
N LEU A 8 7.79 -7.25 -26.85
CA LEU A 8 8.61 -7.96 -25.86
C LEU A 8 7.89 -8.09 -24.52
N GLU A 9 7.19 -7.05 -24.06
CA GLU A 9 6.37 -7.12 -22.85
C GLU A 9 5.22 -8.13 -23.00
N TRP A 10 4.53 -8.11 -24.15
CA TRP A 10 3.46 -9.06 -24.42
C TRP A 10 3.96 -10.51 -24.42
N LYS A 11 5.12 -10.76 -25.02
CA LYS A 11 5.78 -12.07 -24.99
C LYS A 11 6.21 -12.47 -23.58
N SER A 12 6.77 -11.54 -22.80
CA SER A 12 7.13 -11.77 -21.39
C SER A 12 5.91 -12.12 -20.55
N PHE A 13 4.81 -11.39 -20.75
CA PHE A 13 3.55 -11.61 -20.07
C PHE A 13 2.97 -13.00 -20.36
N ILE A 14 2.87 -13.39 -21.64
CA ILE A 14 2.34 -14.71 -22.05
C ILE A 14 3.24 -15.84 -21.57
N ARG A 15 4.56 -15.67 -21.63
CA ARG A 15 5.54 -16.71 -21.27
C ARG A 15 5.80 -16.81 -19.76
N SER A 16 5.18 -15.95 -18.95
CA SER A 16 5.33 -16.02 -17.49
C SER A 16 4.70 -17.31 -16.95
N ALA A 17 5.45 -18.05 -16.12
CA ALA A 17 4.98 -19.29 -15.49
C ALA A 17 3.75 -19.06 -14.57
N SER A 18 3.44 -17.80 -14.25
CA SER A 18 2.33 -17.35 -13.42
C SER A 18 1.11 -16.90 -14.24
N PHE A 19 1.11 -16.99 -15.58
CA PHE A 19 0.03 -16.49 -16.43
C PHE A 19 -1.35 -17.02 -16.02
N GLY A 20 -1.47 -18.33 -15.75
CA GLY A 20 -2.71 -18.95 -15.24
C GLY A 20 -3.03 -18.62 -13.77
N LYS A 21 -2.03 -18.59 -12.88
CA LYS A 21 -2.20 -18.24 -11.45
C LYS A 21 -2.50 -16.75 -11.21
N SER A 22 -2.31 -15.90 -12.23
CA SER A 22 -2.59 -14.46 -12.20
C SER A 22 -3.99 -14.09 -12.70
N LEU A 23 -4.79 -15.04 -13.23
CA LEU A 23 -6.10 -14.75 -13.80
C LEU A 23 -7.08 -14.17 -12.76
N ALA A 24 -7.17 -14.75 -11.57
CA ALA A 24 -8.01 -14.23 -10.50
C ALA A 24 -7.61 -12.81 -10.08
N ILE A 25 -6.31 -12.54 -9.99
CA ILE A 25 -5.79 -11.19 -9.68
C ILE A 25 -6.15 -10.21 -10.79
N LYS A 26 -6.05 -10.63 -12.07
CA LYS A 26 -6.43 -9.81 -13.23
C LYS A 26 -7.93 -9.52 -13.26
N ILE A 27 -8.78 -10.49 -12.93
CA ILE A 27 -10.24 -10.30 -12.81
C ILE A 27 -10.53 -9.27 -11.73
N VAL A 28 -9.92 -9.39 -10.55
CA VAL A 28 -10.08 -8.41 -9.46
C VAL A 28 -9.59 -7.02 -9.88
N MET A 29 -8.43 -6.92 -10.55
CA MET A 29 -7.93 -5.64 -11.08
C MET A 29 -8.87 -5.04 -12.13
N GLY A 30 -9.44 -5.86 -13.02
CA GLY A 30 -10.41 -5.43 -14.01
C GLY A 30 -11.72 -4.94 -13.38
N PHE A 31 -12.21 -5.65 -12.36
CA PHE A 31 -13.36 -5.22 -11.57
C PHE A 31 -13.13 -3.87 -10.90
N PHE A 32 -12.00 -3.67 -10.22
CA PHE A 32 -11.66 -2.37 -9.62
C PHE A 32 -11.52 -1.28 -10.68
N ALA A 33 -10.90 -1.57 -11.83
CA ALA A 33 -10.79 -0.60 -12.92
C ALA A 33 -12.17 -0.17 -13.43
N LEU A 34 -13.09 -1.13 -13.64
CA LEU A 34 -14.47 -0.85 -14.05
C LEU A 34 -15.23 -0.05 -12.97
N TYR A 35 -15.09 -0.42 -11.70
CA TYR A 35 -15.67 0.31 -10.58
C TYR A 35 -15.22 1.78 -10.58
N PHE A 36 -13.91 2.05 -10.71
CA PHE A 36 -13.42 3.43 -10.76
C PHE A 36 -13.90 4.18 -12.01
N ILE A 37 -13.97 3.53 -13.17
CA ILE A 37 -14.56 4.14 -14.38
C ILE A 37 -16.00 4.57 -14.10
N LEU A 38 -16.83 3.69 -13.52
CA LEU A 38 -18.23 3.99 -13.19
C LEU A 38 -18.34 5.14 -12.18
N VAL A 39 -17.49 5.16 -11.15
CA VAL A 39 -17.46 6.25 -10.17
C VAL A 39 -17.09 7.59 -10.82
N PHE A 40 -16.09 7.62 -11.70
CA PHE A 40 -15.67 8.85 -12.39
C PHE A 40 -16.71 9.32 -13.41
N LEU A 41 -17.38 8.39 -14.11
CA LEU A 41 -18.52 8.71 -14.98
C LEU A 41 -19.67 9.32 -14.17
N ALA A 42 -20.06 8.66 -13.07
CA ALA A 42 -21.11 9.16 -12.18
C ALA A 42 -20.75 10.54 -11.60
N LEU A 43 -19.48 10.74 -11.25
CA LEU A 43 -18.97 12.04 -10.81
C LEU A 43 -19.06 13.07 -11.92
N GLY A 44 -18.61 12.77 -13.14
CA GLY A 44 -18.66 13.69 -14.28
C GLY A 44 -20.08 14.13 -14.63
N PHE A 45 -21.03 13.18 -14.66
CA PHE A 45 -22.45 13.50 -14.91
C PHE A 45 -23.13 14.18 -13.71
N GLY A 46 -22.76 13.81 -12.49
CA GLY A 46 -23.36 14.31 -11.26
C GLY A 46 -22.81 15.65 -10.78
N LEU A 47 -21.62 16.06 -11.23
CA LEU A 47 -20.92 17.24 -10.67
C LEU A 47 -21.74 18.51 -10.82
N TYR A 48 -22.26 18.79 -12.02
CA TYR A 48 -23.06 19.99 -12.29
C TYR A 48 -24.33 20.06 -11.41
N PRO A 49 -25.25 19.06 -11.43
CA PRO A 49 -26.48 19.15 -10.64
C PRO A 49 -26.22 19.13 -9.13
N ILE A 50 -25.15 18.46 -8.65
CA ILE A 50 -24.76 18.50 -7.24
C ILE A 50 -24.37 19.93 -6.84
N LEU A 51 -23.57 20.61 -7.67
CA LEU A 51 -23.10 21.95 -7.39
C LEU A 51 -24.20 22.99 -7.48
N GLU A 52 -25.06 22.91 -8.51
CA GLU A 52 -26.25 23.75 -8.65
C GLU A 52 -27.18 23.63 -7.44
N LYS A 53 -27.33 22.43 -6.87
CA LYS A 53 -28.14 22.21 -5.67
C LYS A 53 -27.48 22.68 -4.37
N THR A 54 -26.15 22.53 -4.27
CA THR A 54 -25.40 22.83 -3.03
C THR A 54 -25.04 24.30 -2.91
N PHE A 55 -24.80 24.97 -4.04
CA PHE A 55 -24.43 26.37 -4.16
C PHE A 55 -25.35 27.06 -5.17
N PRO A 56 -26.64 27.21 -4.86
CA PRO A 56 -27.64 27.72 -5.80
C PRO A 56 -27.36 29.15 -6.29
N ASP A 57 -26.67 29.96 -5.49
CA ASP A 57 -26.36 31.35 -5.80
C ASP A 57 -25.03 31.55 -6.54
N GLN A 58 -24.33 30.47 -6.90
CA GLN A 58 -23.02 30.52 -7.55
C GLN A 58 -23.00 29.71 -8.84
N ASP A 59 -22.28 30.23 -9.84
CA ASP A 59 -22.05 29.52 -11.09
C ASP A 59 -21.30 28.19 -10.83
N PRO A 60 -21.90 27.02 -11.15
CA PRO A 60 -21.28 25.71 -10.95
C PRO A 60 -19.88 25.58 -11.58
N PHE A 61 -19.63 26.22 -12.71
CA PHE A 61 -18.34 26.21 -13.37
C PHE A 61 -17.27 26.94 -12.53
N ILE A 62 -17.60 28.09 -11.94
CA ILE A 62 -16.68 28.82 -11.05
C ILE A 62 -16.40 27.99 -9.80
N VAL A 63 -17.44 27.38 -9.21
CA VAL A 63 -17.31 26.54 -8.01
C VAL A 63 -16.40 25.33 -8.27
N VAL A 64 -16.54 24.64 -9.41
CA VAL A 64 -15.63 23.53 -9.78
C VAL A 64 -14.17 23.96 -9.78
N ASN A 65 -13.85 25.15 -10.30
CA ASN A 65 -12.48 25.64 -10.36
C ASN A 65 -11.86 25.83 -8.96
N GLY A 66 -12.66 26.14 -7.94
CA GLY A 66 -12.22 26.13 -6.53
C GLY A 66 -11.80 24.76 -6.02
N PHE A 67 -12.41 23.68 -6.53
CA PHE A 67 -12.11 22.31 -6.12
C PHE A 67 -10.92 21.67 -6.84
N ILE A 68 -10.39 22.29 -7.90
CA ILE A 68 -9.26 21.74 -8.70
C ILE A 68 -8.02 21.52 -7.83
N PHE A 69 -7.77 22.36 -6.83
CA PHE A 69 -6.63 22.17 -5.92
C PHE A 69 -6.74 20.85 -5.13
N PHE A 70 -7.92 20.56 -4.59
CA PHE A 70 -8.17 19.32 -3.86
C PHE A 70 -8.14 18.11 -4.79
N TRP A 71 -8.66 18.26 -6.01
CA TRP A 71 -8.55 17.24 -7.05
C TRP A 71 -7.09 16.92 -7.38
N PHE A 72 -6.28 17.95 -7.64
CA PHE A 72 -4.86 17.80 -7.96
C PHE A 72 -4.09 17.11 -6.83
N LEU A 73 -4.33 17.53 -5.59
CA LEU A 73 -3.66 16.98 -4.41
C LEU A 73 -4.06 15.52 -4.15
N GLY A 74 -5.37 15.23 -4.26
CA GLY A 74 -5.90 13.88 -4.13
C GLY A 74 -5.37 12.94 -5.22
N ASP A 75 -5.38 13.38 -6.47
CA ASP A 75 -4.83 12.64 -7.60
C ASP A 75 -3.32 12.40 -7.43
N LEU A 76 -2.56 13.39 -6.92
CA LEU A 76 -1.12 13.24 -6.65
C LEU A 76 -0.86 12.16 -5.59
N LEU A 77 -1.61 12.20 -4.48
CA LEU A 77 -1.51 11.22 -3.39
C LEU A 77 -1.87 9.82 -3.88
N LEU A 78 -3.00 9.67 -4.59
CA LEU A 78 -3.42 8.39 -5.15
C LEU A 78 -2.38 7.81 -6.11
N ARG A 79 -1.83 8.64 -7.02
CA ARG A 79 -0.77 8.22 -7.94
C ARG A 79 0.50 7.80 -7.21
N PHE A 80 0.91 8.51 -6.17
CA PHE A 80 2.12 8.16 -5.42
C PHE A 80 2.04 6.76 -4.82
N PHE A 81 0.87 6.36 -4.31
CA PHE A 81 0.68 5.05 -3.72
C PHE A 81 0.41 3.94 -4.74
N LEU A 82 -0.36 4.23 -5.79
CA LEU A 82 -0.87 3.22 -6.72
C LEU A 82 -0.07 3.12 -8.03
N GLN A 83 0.58 4.21 -8.46
CA GLN A 83 1.26 4.31 -9.75
C GLN A 83 2.80 4.36 -9.56
N LYS A 84 3.45 3.20 -9.69
CA LYS A 84 4.91 3.07 -9.60
C LYS A 84 5.59 3.09 -10.97
N LEU A 85 6.84 3.57 -11.01
CA LEU A 85 7.69 3.45 -12.19
C LEU A 85 8.02 1.98 -12.50
N PRO A 86 7.91 1.54 -13.76
CA PRO A 86 8.22 0.17 -14.16
C PRO A 86 9.75 -0.06 -14.27
N VAL A 87 10.53 0.26 -13.22
CA VAL A 87 12.00 0.17 -13.25
C VAL A 87 12.48 -1.29 -13.39
N MET A 88 11.73 -2.25 -12.86
CA MET A 88 12.09 -3.68 -12.91
C MET A 88 11.99 -4.28 -14.32
N SER A 89 11.04 -3.82 -15.16
CA SER A 89 10.92 -4.31 -16.54
C SER A 89 12.00 -3.75 -17.47
N VAL A 90 12.71 -2.72 -17.02
CA VAL A 90 13.74 -2.02 -17.80
C VAL A 90 15.12 -2.64 -17.62
N LYS A 91 15.40 -3.29 -16.49
CA LYS A 91 16.72 -3.90 -16.22
C LYS A 91 17.20 -4.87 -17.31
N PRO A 92 16.37 -5.78 -17.85
CA PRO A 92 16.79 -6.67 -18.94
C PRO A 92 17.13 -5.93 -20.24
N LEU A 93 16.63 -4.70 -20.44
CA LEU A 93 16.94 -3.89 -21.62
C LEU A 93 18.32 -3.23 -21.52
N LEU A 94 18.89 -3.12 -20.32
CA LEU A 94 20.21 -2.53 -20.09
C LEU A 94 21.36 -3.44 -20.54
N THR A 95 21.12 -4.73 -20.72
CA THR A 95 22.12 -5.71 -21.21
C THR A 95 22.15 -5.82 -22.73
N ILE A 96 21.21 -5.18 -23.42
CA ILE A 96 21.07 -5.19 -24.88
C ILE A 96 21.63 -3.86 -25.42
N PRO A 97 22.23 -3.80 -26.62
CA PRO A 97 22.81 -2.58 -27.20
C PRO A 97 21.74 -1.55 -27.63
N ILE A 98 20.94 -1.07 -26.68
CA ILE A 98 19.94 -0.02 -26.85
C ILE A 98 20.39 1.21 -26.06
N LYS A 99 20.30 2.40 -26.68
CA LYS A 99 20.61 3.66 -25.99
C LYS A 99 19.70 3.83 -24.78
N ARG A 100 20.29 4.08 -23.60
CA ARG A 100 19.56 4.31 -22.35
C ARG A 100 18.52 5.42 -22.46
N SER A 101 18.82 6.49 -23.21
CA SER A 101 17.85 7.56 -23.48
C SER A 101 16.56 7.04 -24.13
N SER A 102 16.66 6.14 -25.12
CA SER A 102 15.50 5.55 -25.79
C SER A 102 14.66 4.70 -24.84
N ILE A 103 15.30 4.01 -23.90
CA ILE A 103 14.64 3.26 -22.84
C ILE A 103 13.88 4.22 -21.90
N VAL A 104 14.49 5.34 -21.50
CA VAL A 104 13.83 6.34 -20.64
C VAL A 104 12.63 6.98 -21.35
N HIS A 105 12.76 7.35 -22.63
CA HIS A 105 11.63 7.87 -23.42
C HIS A 105 10.49 6.86 -23.52
N PHE A 106 10.79 5.57 -23.67
CA PHE A 106 9.77 4.52 -23.65
C PHE A 106 9.04 4.46 -22.30
N VAL A 107 9.77 4.50 -21.18
CA VAL A 107 9.18 4.49 -19.82
C VAL A 107 8.28 5.70 -19.59
N LEU A 108 8.75 6.91 -19.93
CA LEU A 108 7.99 8.14 -19.77
C LEU A 108 6.77 8.18 -20.70
N GLY A 109 6.91 7.77 -21.96
CA GLY A 109 5.80 7.67 -22.91
C GLY A 109 4.73 6.68 -22.45
N LYS A 110 5.14 5.49 -21.99
CA LYS A 110 4.23 4.50 -21.43
C LYS A 110 3.45 5.04 -20.23
N SER A 111 4.11 5.85 -19.39
CA SER A 111 3.46 6.44 -18.24
C SER A 111 2.37 7.46 -18.61
N ALA A 112 2.56 8.20 -19.71
CA ALA A 112 1.59 9.15 -20.23
C ALA A 112 0.30 8.44 -20.70
N VAL A 113 0.40 7.20 -21.19
CA VAL A 113 -0.72 6.37 -21.65
C VAL A 113 -1.18 5.37 -20.57
N SER A 114 -0.95 5.69 -19.29
CA SER A 114 -1.37 4.82 -18.18
C SER A 114 -2.86 4.99 -17.85
N PHE A 115 -3.48 3.94 -17.29
CA PHE A 115 -4.88 3.97 -16.83
C PHE A 115 -5.18 5.18 -15.94
N PHE A 116 -4.24 5.59 -15.07
CA PHE A 116 -4.40 6.74 -14.19
C PHE A 116 -4.52 8.07 -14.95
N ASN A 117 -4.01 8.20 -16.17
CA ASN A 117 -4.22 9.42 -16.98
C ASN A 117 -5.53 9.39 -17.75
N PHE A 118 -6.04 8.20 -18.08
CA PHE A 118 -7.36 8.05 -18.70
C PHE A 118 -8.50 8.18 -17.68
N LEU A 119 -8.27 7.77 -16.42
CA LEU A 119 -9.31 7.75 -15.39
C LEU A 119 -9.98 9.14 -15.18
N PRO A 120 -9.24 10.25 -15.01
CA PRO A 120 -9.82 11.60 -14.95
C PRO A 120 -10.66 12.00 -16.17
N LEU A 121 -10.37 11.47 -17.36
CA LEU A 121 -11.12 11.79 -18.57
C LEU A 121 -12.58 11.35 -18.47
N PHE A 122 -12.85 10.26 -17.74
CA PHE A 122 -14.20 9.78 -17.47
C PHE A 122 -15.01 10.73 -16.58
N ALA A 123 -14.38 11.70 -15.89
CA ALA A 123 -15.08 12.78 -15.21
C ALA A 123 -15.09 14.07 -16.04
N ILE A 124 -13.93 14.43 -16.64
CA ILE A 124 -13.75 15.67 -17.40
C ILE A 124 -14.65 15.71 -18.64
N ILE A 125 -14.73 14.62 -19.41
CA ILE A 125 -15.48 14.59 -20.66
C ILE A 125 -16.99 14.69 -20.40
N PRO A 126 -17.62 13.86 -19.53
CA PRO A 126 -19.05 14.01 -19.24
C PRO A 126 -19.42 15.36 -18.65
N PHE A 127 -18.59 15.90 -17.75
CA PHE A 127 -18.84 17.23 -17.19
C PHE A 127 -18.77 18.33 -18.26
N SER A 128 -17.81 18.25 -19.19
CA SER A 128 -17.71 19.17 -20.32
C SER A 128 -18.95 19.09 -21.22
N ILE A 129 -19.47 17.89 -21.48
CA ILE A 129 -20.71 17.70 -22.25
C ILE A 129 -21.87 18.40 -21.53
N ILE A 130 -22.01 18.24 -20.21
CA ILE A 130 -23.08 18.91 -19.46
C ILE A 130 -22.96 20.43 -19.53
N LEU A 131 -21.76 20.99 -19.37
CA LEU A 131 -21.55 22.43 -19.50
C LEU A 131 -22.02 22.92 -20.87
N ILE A 132 -21.70 22.22 -21.95
CA ILE A 132 -22.17 22.58 -23.30
C ILE A 132 -23.70 22.52 -23.39
N THR A 133 -24.35 21.52 -22.79
CA THR A 133 -25.83 21.43 -22.75
C THR A 133 -26.50 22.49 -21.86
N LYS A 134 -25.73 23.18 -21.01
CA LYS A 134 -26.17 24.25 -20.12
C LYS A 134 -25.74 25.63 -20.65
N ASP A 135 -25.57 25.73 -21.97
CA ASP A 135 -25.28 26.96 -22.71
C ASP A 135 -23.93 27.64 -22.39
N TYR A 136 -22.97 26.91 -21.81
CA TYR A 136 -21.60 27.42 -21.69
C TYR A 136 -20.92 27.44 -23.06
N GLN A 137 -20.15 28.50 -23.32
CA GLN A 137 -19.45 28.68 -24.59
C GLN A 137 -18.48 27.51 -24.87
N LEU A 138 -18.58 26.91 -26.06
CA LEU A 138 -17.77 25.74 -26.45
C LEU A 138 -16.27 25.97 -26.29
N ALA A 139 -15.77 27.15 -26.68
CA ALA A 139 -14.36 27.50 -26.57
C ALA A 139 -13.86 27.48 -25.11
N THR A 140 -14.65 28.03 -24.18
CA THR A 140 -14.41 28.05 -22.74
C THR A 140 -14.31 26.63 -22.19
N VAL A 141 -15.28 25.78 -22.53
CA VAL A 141 -15.33 24.38 -22.07
C VAL A 141 -14.16 23.57 -22.62
N MET A 142 -13.84 23.70 -23.92
CA MET A 142 -12.74 22.98 -24.53
C MET A 142 -11.38 23.41 -23.98
N THR A 143 -11.20 24.70 -23.71
CA THR A 143 -9.98 25.25 -23.09
C THR A 143 -9.84 24.72 -21.67
N TRP A 144 -10.92 24.69 -20.90
CA TRP A 144 -10.94 24.11 -19.55
C TRP A 144 -10.61 22.61 -19.56
N ALA A 145 -11.23 21.84 -20.46
CA ALA A 145 -10.96 20.41 -20.60
C ALA A 145 -9.48 20.15 -20.97
N ALA A 146 -8.92 20.93 -21.90
CA ALA A 146 -7.51 20.85 -22.26
C ALA A 146 -6.59 21.17 -21.07
N ALA A 147 -6.90 22.20 -20.28
CA ALA A 147 -6.16 22.55 -19.08
C ALA A 147 -6.20 21.42 -18.04
N MET A 148 -7.35 20.79 -17.81
CA MET A 148 -7.50 19.65 -16.90
C MET A 148 -6.71 18.42 -17.34
N ILE A 149 -6.65 18.14 -18.65
CA ILE A 149 -5.83 17.07 -19.22
C ILE A 149 -4.34 17.36 -18.99
N LEU A 150 -3.90 18.61 -19.25
CA LEU A 150 -2.51 19.02 -19.00
C LEU A 150 -2.15 18.93 -17.52
N LEU A 151 -3.03 19.37 -16.62
CA LEU A 151 -2.85 19.22 -15.17
C LEU A 151 -2.70 17.76 -14.75
N THR A 152 -3.50 16.87 -15.32
CA THR A 152 -3.41 15.41 -15.08
C THR A 152 -2.04 14.86 -15.48
N LEU A 153 -1.51 15.27 -16.65
CA LEU A 153 -0.19 14.85 -17.13
C LEU A 153 0.96 15.48 -16.33
N ILE A 154 0.82 16.74 -15.91
CA ILE A 154 1.74 17.43 -14.98
C ILE A 154 1.81 16.62 -13.69
N ASN A 155 0.66 16.21 -13.15
CA ASN A 155 0.59 15.44 -11.91
C ASN A 155 1.27 14.08 -12.03
N ASN A 156 1.08 13.39 -13.17
CA ASN A 156 1.77 12.14 -13.49
C ASN A 156 3.31 12.29 -13.47
N PHE A 157 3.86 13.32 -14.11
CA PHE A 157 5.31 13.52 -14.12
C PHE A 157 5.86 14.05 -12.79
N LEU A 158 5.10 14.88 -12.09
CA LEU A 158 5.43 15.34 -10.75
C LEU A 158 5.52 14.16 -9.78
N ASN A 159 4.55 13.24 -9.83
CA ASN A 159 4.56 12.01 -9.05
C ASN A 159 5.87 11.22 -9.24
N PHE A 160 6.34 11.03 -10.47
CA PHE A 160 7.58 10.28 -10.71
C PHE A 160 8.86 10.98 -10.24
N ILE A 161 8.86 12.30 -10.19
CA ILE A 161 9.98 13.06 -9.60
C ILE A 161 10.01 12.82 -8.10
N ILE A 162 8.86 12.98 -7.43
CA ILE A 162 8.72 12.77 -5.99
C ILE A 162 9.08 11.32 -5.63
N GLU A 163 8.54 10.35 -6.38
CA GLU A 163 8.87 8.94 -6.21
C GLU A 163 10.36 8.69 -6.45
N SER A 164 10.97 9.30 -7.46
CA SER A 164 12.40 9.16 -7.71
C SER A 164 13.23 9.67 -6.54
N PHE A 165 12.98 10.86 -6.00
CA PHE A 165 13.76 11.34 -4.86
C PHE A 165 13.50 10.52 -3.59
N SER A 166 12.26 10.08 -3.40
CA SER A 166 11.87 9.39 -2.18
C SER A 166 12.26 7.91 -2.17
N ALA A 167 12.36 7.27 -3.34
CA ALA A 167 12.57 5.82 -3.50
C ALA A 167 13.85 5.27 -2.86
N GLU A 168 14.82 6.11 -2.48
CA GLU A 168 16.05 5.68 -1.80
C GLU A 168 15.87 5.57 -0.28
N THR A 169 14.85 6.22 0.30
CA THR A 169 14.59 6.22 1.75
C THR A 169 13.56 5.16 2.17
N GLU A 170 13.67 4.62 3.39
CA GLU A 170 12.72 3.65 3.96
C GLU A 170 11.32 4.24 4.22
N LEU A 171 11.28 5.54 4.50
CA LEU A 171 10.07 6.34 4.76
C LEU A 171 9.69 7.20 3.55
N SER A 172 9.85 6.66 2.34
CA SER A 172 9.64 7.39 1.10
C SER A 172 8.25 8.01 0.94
N PHE A 173 7.25 7.52 1.66
CA PHE A 173 5.89 8.06 1.65
C PHE A 173 5.70 9.26 2.56
N LEU A 174 6.58 9.47 3.54
CA LEU A 174 6.45 10.54 4.52
C LEU A 174 6.60 11.93 3.86
N PRO A 175 7.58 12.19 2.95
CA PRO A 175 7.72 13.49 2.32
C PRO A 175 6.48 13.94 1.56
N ILE A 176 5.82 13.04 0.81
CA ILE A 176 4.60 13.39 0.07
C ILE A 176 3.42 13.63 1.01
N ILE A 177 3.27 12.84 2.09
CA ILE A 177 2.19 13.04 3.07
C ILE A 177 2.41 14.36 3.81
N ILE A 178 3.64 14.66 4.23
CA ILE A 178 3.96 15.93 4.89
C ILE A 178 3.73 17.09 3.94
N PHE A 179 4.21 17.00 2.70
CA PHE A 179 4.02 18.04 1.69
C PHE A 179 2.53 18.30 1.43
N ALA A 180 1.76 17.24 1.14
CA ALA A 180 0.34 17.37 0.86
C ALA A 180 -0.46 17.81 2.09
N GLY A 181 -0.17 17.24 3.26
CA GLY A 181 -0.81 17.60 4.52
C GLY A 181 -0.51 19.03 4.95
N THR A 182 0.72 19.51 4.72
CA THR A 182 1.10 20.91 5.00
C THR A 182 0.38 21.86 4.05
N LEU A 183 0.38 21.58 2.74
CA LEU A 183 -0.36 22.42 1.78
C LEU A 183 -1.87 22.45 2.07
N PHE A 184 -2.45 21.29 2.38
CA PHE A 184 -3.84 21.20 2.79
C PHE A 184 -4.11 21.98 4.08
N GLY A 185 -3.25 21.83 5.10
CA GLY A 185 -3.37 22.55 6.36
C GLY A 185 -3.23 24.06 6.21
N LEU A 186 -2.25 24.54 5.44
CA LEU A 186 -2.07 25.97 5.14
C LEU A 186 -3.30 26.56 4.46
N ASN A 187 -3.94 25.81 3.55
CA ASN A 187 -5.19 26.22 2.92
C ASN A 187 -6.37 26.15 3.89
N TYR A 188 -6.49 25.08 4.67
CA TYR A 188 -7.60 24.85 5.61
C TYR A 188 -7.65 25.90 6.73
N PHE A 189 -6.49 26.26 7.28
CA PHE A 189 -6.36 27.32 8.29
C PHE A 189 -6.32 28.73 7.68
N ASN A 190 -6.57 28.88 6.36
CA ASN A 190 -6.53 30.15 5.63
C ASN A 190 -5.22 30.94 5.79
N ILE A 191 -4.11 30.27 6.07
CA ILE A 191 -2.77 30.89 6.16
C ILE A 191 -2.30 31.28 4.75
N ILE A 192 -2.55 30.40 3.76
CA ILE A 192 -2.31 30.67 2.33
C ILE A 192 -3.50 30.12 1.53
N ASN A 193 -4.18 30.97 0.76
CA ASN A 193 -5.30 30.56 -0.09
C ASN A 193 -4.82 29.98 -1.43
N VAL A 194 -4.26 28.77 -1.38
CA VAL A 194 -3.73 28.07 -2.56
C VAL A 194 -4.86 27.63 -3.51
N SER A 195 -6.00 27.19 -2.95
CA SER A 195 -7.20 26.82 -3.73
C SER A 195 -7.73 28.01 -4.54
N GLY A 196 -7.83 29.18 -3.93
CA GLY A 196 -8.21 30.43 -4.61
C GLY A 196 -7.22 30.80 -5.71
N ALA A 197 -5.93 30.78 -5.42
CA ALA A 197 -4.89 31.09 -6.42
C ALA A 197 -4.96 30.16 -7.65
N LEU A 198 -5.17 28.85 -7.43
CA LEU A 198 -5.31 27.90 -8.53
C LEU A 198 -6.63 28.08 -9.30
N SER A 199 -7.73 28.39 -8.61
CA SER A 199 -9.00 28.72 -9.25
C SER A 199 -8.88 29.95 -10.15
N THR A 200 -8.28 31.03 -9.65
CA THR A 200 -8.02 32.24 -10.44
C THR A 200 -7.12 31.95 -11.64
N ALA A 201 -6.08 31.14 -11.47
CA ALA A 201 -5.21 30.73 -12.58
C ALA A 201 -5.97 29.94 -13.66
N MET A 202 -6.85 29.02 -13.25
CA MET A 202 -7.67 28.25 -14.19
C MET A 202 -8.68 29.12 -14.92
N LEU A 203 -9.36 30.03 -14.23
CA LEU A 203 -10.27 30.99 -14.86
C LEU A 203 -9.52 31.93 -15.81
N ALA A 204 -8.31 32.36 -15.47
CA ALA A 204 -7.48 33.14 -16.37
C ALA A 204 -7.14 32.37 -17.66
N ILE A 205 -6.82 31.08 -17.55
CA ILE A 205 -6.56 30.21 -18.71
C ILE A 205 -7.81 30.06 -19.58
N VAL A 206 -8.97 29.89 -18.96
CA VAL A 206 -10.24 29.78 -19.66
C VAL A 206 -10.59 31.06 -20.41
N ASN A 207 -10.37 32.23 -19.79
CA ASN A 207 -10.61 33.53 -20.40
C ASN A 207 -9.57 33.88 -21.48
N ASN A 208 -8.34 33.37 -21.36
CA ASN A 208 -7.27 33.56 -22.34
C ASN A 208 -6.59 32.23 -22.67
N PRO A 209 -7.07 31.52 -23.72
CA PRO A 209 -6.56 30.20 -24.10
C PRO A 209 -5.06 30.14 -24.40
N LEU A 210 -4.40 31.28 -24.73
CA LEU A 210 -2.94 31.33 -24.92
C LEU A 210 -2.17 30.94 -23.65
N LEU A 211 -2.76 31.12 -22.47
CA LEU A 211 -2.15 30.72 -21.20
C LEU A 211 -2.04 29.19 -21.04
N LEU A 212 -2.70 28.39 -21.88
CA LEU A 212 -2.44 26.94 -21.97
C LEU A 212 -0.96 26.64 -22.28
N LEU A 213 -0.28 27.53 -23.01
CA LEU A 213 1.15 27.40 -23.28
C LEU A 213 1.99 27.32 -22.00
N ILE A 214 1.57 27.98 -20.91
CA ILE A 214 2.26 27.92 -19.62
C ILE A 214 2.20 26.49 -19.07
N LEU A 215 1.02 25.85 -19.10
CA LEU A 215 0.88 24.45 -18.67
C LEU A 215 1.69 23.50 -19.55
N ILE A 216 1.75 23.75 -20.86
CA ILE A 216 2.58 22.97 -21.79
C ILE A 216 4.07 23.12 -21.46
N VAL A 217 4.54 24.33 -21.19
CA VAL A 217 5.94 24.59 -20.80
C VAL A 217 6.27 23.88 -19.49
N ILE A 218 5.39 23.94 -18.48
CA ILE A 218 5.57 23.20 -17.21
C ILE A 218 5.65 21.70 -17.48
N LEU A 219 4.75 21.16 -18.29
CA LEU A 219 4.72 19.74 -18.65
C LEU A 219 6.02 19.29 -19.32
N ILE A 220 6.51 20.05 -20.30
CA ILE A 220 7.78 19.79 -20.99
C ILE A 220 8.96 19.86 -19.99
N GLY A 221 8.98 20.87 -19.11
CA GLY A 221 10.01 21.01 -18.08
C GLY A 221 10.06 19.79 -17.15
N LEU A 222 8.90 19.32 -16.67
CA LEU A 222 8.80 18.13 -15.83
C LEU A 222 9.21 16.85 -16.59
N TYR A 223 8.88 16.74 -17.87
CA TYR A 223 9.30 15.63 -18.71
C TYR A 223 10.82 15.56 -18.86
N LEU A 224 11.46 16.69 -19.19
CA LEU A 224 12.91 16.78 -19.36
C LEU A 224 13.64 16.54 -18.03
N PHE A 225 13.10 17.04 -16.92
CA PHE A 225 13.66 16.82 -15.60
C PHE A 225 13.57 15.35 -15.17
N ASN A 226 12.43 14.69 -15.41
CA ASN A 226 12.29 13.24 -15.21
C ASN A 226 13.30 12.46 -16.05
N HIS A 227 13.45 12.81 -17.33
CA HIS A 227 14.40 12.15 -18.23
C HIS A 227 15.83 12.21 -17.69
N LYS A 228 16.26 13.39 -17.25
CA LYS A 228 17.58 13.61 -16.63
C LYS A 228 17.78 12.78 -15.35
N ILE A 229 16.77 12.70 -14.48
CA ILE A 229 16.83 11.90 -13.24
C ILE A 229 16.92 10.41 -13.57
N LEU A 230 16.07 9.90 -14.46
CA LEU A 230 15.99 8.48 -14.77
C LEU A 230 17.24 7.97 -15.48
N ILE A 231 17.82 8.76 -16.40
CA ILE A 231 19.10 8.40 -17.04
C ILE A 231 20.18 8.18 -15.99
N LYS A 232 20.32 9.09 -15.01
CA LYS A 232 21.32 8.97 -13.94
C LYS A 232 21.13 7.73 -13.07
N LYS A 233 19.88 7.28 -12.89
CA LYS A 233 19.56 6.11 -12.06
C LYS A 233 19.72 4.77 -12.78
N LEU A 234 19.75 4.77 -14.11
CA LEU A 234 19.94 3.55 -14.92
C LEU A 234 21.42 3.14 -15.06
N TYR A 235 22.36 3.89 -14.48
CA TYR A 235 23.75 3.46 -14.37
C TYR A 235 23.85 2.34 -13.33
N LEU A 236 24.36 1.17 -13.73
CA LEU A 236 24.64 0.03 -12.85
C LEU A 236 25.50 0.43 -11.63
N ASP A 237 26.38 1.41 -11.82
CA ASP A 237 27.26 1.96 -10.79
C ASP A 237 26.49 2.63 -9.64
N HIS A 238 25.27 3.14 -9.88
CA HIS A 238 24.43 3.68 -8.80
C HIS A 238 23.89 2.58 -7.88
N SER A 239 23.68 1.36 -8.41
CA SER A 239 23.35 0.17 -7.59
C SER A 239 24.57 -0.51 -6.96
N LEU A 240 25.76 -0.30 -7.53
CA LEU A 240 27.04 -0.78 -7.00
C LEU A 240 27.73 0.19 -6.04
N LYS A 241 27.17 1.40 -5.84
CA LYS A 241 27.51 2.23 -4.68
C LYS A 241 27.02 1.53 -3.42
N THR A 242 27.77 0.52 -2.98
CA THR A 242 27.83 0.07 -1.59
C THR A 242 28.15 1.31 -0.77
N LYS A 243 27.12 2.01 -0.29
CA LYS A 243 27.26 2.79 0.93
C LYS A 243 27.65 1.77 1.98
N ILE A 244 28.95 1.63 2.21
CA ILE A 244 29.51 0.90 3.34
C ILE A 244 29.08 1.72 4.56
N LYS A 245 27.84 1.51 4.98
CA LYS A 245 27.38 1.93 6.29
C LYS A 245 27.97 0.89 7.22
N GLU A 246 28.87 1.29 8.11
CA GLU A 246 29.28 0.45 9.23
C GLU A 246 28.01 -0.03 9.92
N VAL A 247 27.68 -1.31 9.74
CA VAL A 247 26.59 -1.92 10.47
C VAL A 247 27.17 -2.15 11.85
N THR A 248 26.86 -1.25 12.78
CA THR A 248 27.01 -1.53 14.21
C THR A 248 26.27 -2.83 14.49
N THR A 249 27.01 -3.92 14.65
CA THR A 249 26.48 -5.21 15.06
C THR A 249 25.97 -5.03 16.48
N SER A 250 24.65 -4.82 16.63
CA SER A 250 24.02 -4.90 17.94
C SER A 250 24.22 -6.33 18.45
N ASP A 251 24.83 -6.47 19.63
CA ASP A 251 24.91 -7.76 20.28
C ASP A 251 23.49 -8.18 20.67
N LEU A 252 22.94 -9.14 19.93
CA LEU A 252 21.63 -9.74 20.19
C LEU A 252 21.72 -10.83 21.27
N GLY A 253 22.66 -10.72 22.21
CA GLY A 253 22.89 -11.69 23.29
C GLY A 253 21.64 -12.02 24.12
N TRP A 254 20.69 -11.08 24.23
CA TRP A 254 19.41 -11.32 24.92
C TRP A 254 18.57 -12.45 24.28
N THR A 255 18.74 -12.71 22.98
CA THR A 255 17.98 -13.77 22.29
C THR A 255 18.46 -15.17 22.68
N LYS A 256 19.62 -15.32 23.33
CA LYS A 256 20.11 -16.62 23.83
C LYS A 256 19.13 -17.27 24.81
N ARG A 257 18.27 -16.47 25.45
CA ARG A 257 17.18 -16.93 26.33
C ARG A 257 16.14 -17.82 25.62
N PHE A 258 16.08 -17.81 24.28
CA PHE A 258 15.17 -18.63 23.49
C PHE A 258 15.75 -19.99 23.06
N GLY A 259 16.92 -20.37 23.59
CA GLY A 259 17.54 -21.68 23.37
C GLY A 259 17.81 -21.97 21.88
N ASP A 260 17.48 -23.18 21.42
CA ASP A 260 17.74 -23.64 20.05
C ASP A 260 17.09 -22.79 18.95
N SER A 261 16.05 -22.01 19.27
CA SER A 261 15.41 -21.10 18.32
C SER A 261 16.12 -19.75 18.19
N ALA A 262 17.08 -19.45 19.07
CA ALA A 262 17.79 -18.17 19.11
C ALA A 262 18.50 -17.80 17.80
N PRO A 263 19.18 -18.72 17.08
CA PRO A 263 19.84 -18.37 15.82
C PRO A 263 18.85 -17.88 14.75
N PHE A 264 17.68 -18.50 14.65
CA PHE A 264 16.63 -18.08 13.73
C PHE A 264 16.06 -16.72 14.11
N MET A 265 15.87 -16.47 15.41
CA MET A 265 15.35 -15.20 15.89
C MET A 265 16.36 -14.05 15.65
N GLN A 266 17.66 -14.31 15.80
CA GLN A 266 18.69 -13.35 15.43
C GLN A 266 18.71 -13.08 13.92
N LEU A 267 18.55 -14.11 13.09
CA LEU A 267 18.43 -13.95 11.64
C LEU A 267 17.22 -13.08 11.28
N ASP A 268 16.07 -13.29 11.92
CA ASP A 268 14.88 -12.49 11.72
C ASP A 268 15.06 -11.02 12.11
N LEU A 269 15.63 -10.76 13.29
CA LEU A 269 15.89 -9.39 13.74
C LEU A 269 16.91 -8.69 12.85
N LYS A 270 17.98 -9.39 12.42
CA LYS A 270 18.94 -8.87 11.45
C LYS A 270 18.30 -8.62 10.09
N LEU A 271 17.41 -9.50 9.64
CA LEU A 271 16.64 -9.31 8.41
C LEU A 271 15.75 -8.07 8.51
N ILE A 272 15.10 -7.86 9.67
CA ILE A 272 14.27 -6.69 9.93
C ILE A 272 15.09 -5.40 9.87
N TRP A 273 16.25 -5.38 10.53
CA TRP A 273 17.04 -4.15 10.68
C TRP A 273 17.88 -3.79 9.44
N ARG A 274 18.38 -4.80 8.71
CA ARG A 274 19.28 -4.62 7.57
C ARG A 274 18.56 -4.28 6.27
N ASN A 275 17.32 -4.76 6.10
CA ASN A 275 16.63 -4.67 4.82
C ASN A 275 15.56 -3.57 4.83
N LYS A 276 15.42 -2.89 3.69
CA LYS A 276 14.50 -1.77 3.51
C LYS A 276 13.03 -2.18 3.69
N ARG A 277 12.63 -3.32 3.13
CA ARG A 277 11.23 -3.78 3.16
C ARG A 277 10.77 -4.10 4.58
N PRO A 278 11.43 -5.01 5.31
CA PRO A 278 11.03 -5.36 6.66
C PRO A 278 11.09 -4.18 7.63
N LYS A 279 12.10 -3.32 7.51
CA LYS A 279 12.22 -2.12 8.34
C LYS A 279 11.09 -1.12 8.12
N SER A 280 10.71 -0.90 6.86
CA SER A 280 9.52 -0.11 6.50
C SER A 280 8.23 -0.72 7.08
N ALA A 281 8.13 -2.06 7.15
CA ALA A 281 7.00 -2.72 7.79
C ALA A 281 6.93 -2.49 9.31
N VAL A 282 8.07 -2.37 9.99
CA VAL A 282 8.12 -1.97 11.42
C VAL A 282 7.65 -0.53 11.62
N PHE A 283 8.01 0.40 10.73
CA PHE A 283 7.49 1.77 10.82
C PHE A 283 5.97 1.84 10.57
N MET A 284 5.41 0.96 9.75
CA MET A 284 3.95 0.87 9.59
C MET A 284 3.24 0.47 10.90
N LEU A 285 3.93 -0.16 11.85
CA LEU A 285 3.36 -0.43 13.17
C LEU A 285 3.04 0.84 13.95
N VAL A 286 3.83 1.90 13.78
CA VAL A 286 3.57 3.19 14.44
C VAL A 286 2.27 3.79 13.92
N PHE A 287 2.08 3.81 12.60
CA PHE A 287 0.82 4.27 12.00
C PHE A 287 -0.36 3.36 12.36
N GLY A 288 -0.15 2.04 12.36
CA GLY A 288 -1.16 1.08 12.80
C GLY A 288 -1.53 1.22 14.26
N LEU A 289 -0.57 1.60 15.12
CA LEU A 289 -0.83 1.92 16.52
C LEU A 289 -1.69 3.16 16.65
N LEU A 290 -1.41 4.22 15.87
CA LEU A 290 -2.18 5.47 15.86
C LEU A 290 -3.55 5.32 15.18
N TYR A 291 -3.81 4.20 14.50
CA TYR A 291 -5.04 3.99 13.74
C TYR A 291 -6.32 4.10 14.58
N GLY A 292 -6.27 3.67 15.85
CA GLY A 292 -7.40 3.81 16.78
C GLY A 292 -7.80 5.28 17.05
N LEU A 293 -6.86 6.23 16.96
CA LEU A 293 -7.13 7.66 17.16
C LEU A 293 -8.01 8.27 16.07
N PHE A 294 -8.12 7.63 14.90
CA PHE A 294 -9.05 8.07 13.88
C PHE A 294 -10.52 7.78 14.27
N PHE A 295 -10.74 6.69 15.02
CA PHE A 295 -12.09 6.20 15.32
C PHE A 295 -12.58 6.60 16.71
N TYR A 296 -11.78 6.39 17.77
CA TYR A 296 -12.23 6.57 19.16
C TYR A 296 -12.69 8.00 19.54
N PRO A 297 -12.13 9.09 18.95
CA PRO A 297 -12.64 10.43 19.19
C PRO A 297 -14.03 10.69 18.59
N GLN A 298 -14.41 9.97 17.53
CA GLN A 298 -15.64 10.22 16.80
C GLN A 298 -16.84 9.57 17.52
N PRO A 299 -17.92 10.32 17.83
CA PRO A 299 -19.10 9.79 18.50
C PRO A 299 -19.74 8.61 17.75
N MET A 300 -19.82 8.71 16.42
CA MET A 300 -20.42 7.68 15.56
C MET A 300 -19.83 6.27 15.77
N TYR A 301 -18.53 6.17 16.01
CA TYR A 301 -17.85 4.87 16.19
C TYR A 301 -17.81 4.41 17.64
N ARG A 302 -17.96 5.33 18.59
CA ARG A 302 -17.93 5.03 20.03
C ARG A 302 -19.10 4.14 20.45
N ASP A 303 -20.25 4.32 19.80
CA ASP A 303 -21.48 3.59 20.11
C ASP A 303 -21.62 2.27 19.33
N MET A 304 -20.66 1.93 18.46
CA MET A 304 -20.65 0.69 17.69
C MET A 304 -19.77 -0.37 18.37
N PRO A 305 -20.32 -1.38 19.06
CA PRO A 305 -19.52 -2.37 19.80
C PRO A 305 -18.49 -3.06 18.90
N ILE A 306 -18.88 -3.38 17.66
CA ILE A 306 -18.04 -4.04 16.66
C ILE A 306 -16.70 -3.31 16.42
N MET A 307 -16.66 -1.98 16.56
CA MET A 307 -15.44 -1.18 16.38
C MET A 307 -14.38 -1.45 17.45
N TYR A 308 -14.78 -1.78 18.67
CA TYR A 308 -13.85 -2.13 19.75
C TYR A 308 -13.09 -3.42 19.43
N GLY A 309 -13.80 -4.44 18.93
CA GLY A 309 -13.19 -5.68 18.46
C GLY A 309 -12.29 -5.47 17.25
N PHE A 310 -12.76 -4.71 16.25
CA PHE A 310 -11.98 -4.40 15.05
C PHE A 310 -10.66 -3.71 15.36
N ILE A 311 -10.72 -2.60 16.10
CA ILE A 311 -9.53 -1.79 16.42
C ILE A 311 -8.61 -2.59 17.34
N GLY A 312 -9.15 -3.31 18.33
CA GLY A 312 -8.35 -4.15 19.21
C GLY A 312 -7.57 -5.23 18.44
N VAL A 313 -8.23 -5.97 17.55
CA VAL A 313 -7.58 -7.02 16.73
C VAL A 313 -6.54 -6.42 15.81
N PHE A 314 -6.86 -5.29 15.17
CA PHE A 314 -5.97 -4.63 14.23
C PHE A 314 -4.74 -4.04 14.92
N VAL A 315 -4.93 -3.22 15.97
CA VAL A 315 -3.84 -2.51 16.67
C VAL A 315 -2.90 -3.51 17.34
N THR A 316 -3.43 -4.50 18.06
CA THR A 316 -2.58 -5.51 18.73
C THR A 316 -1.97 -6.51 17.75
N GLY A 317 -2.61 -6.73 16.60
CA GLY A 317 -2.19 -7.68 15.57
C GLY A 317 -1.47 -7.07 14.37
N ILE A 318 -1.18 -5.77 14.35
CA ILE A 318 -0.70 -5.09 13.13
C ILE A 318 0.62 -5.68 12.62
N PHE A 319 1.55 -6.05 13.51
CA PHE A 319 2.80 -6.72 13.12
C PHE A 319 2.53 -8.11 12.56
N LEU A 320 1.68 -8.87 13.24
CA LEU A 320 1.26 -10.21 12.83
C LEU A 320 0.67 -10.16 11.40
N ILE A 321 -0.25 -9.23 11.14
CA ILE A 321 -0.89 -9.05 9.83
C ILE A 321 0.12 -8.64 8.76
N ASN A 322 0.98 -7.66 9.04
CA ASN A 322 1.87 -7.10 8.02
C ASN A 322 3.12 -7.95 7.76
N PHE A 323 3.75 -8.47 8.81
CA PHE A 323 4.97 -9.25 8.73
C PHE A 323 4.68 -10.75 8.64
N GLY A 324 3.78 -11.27 9.48
CA GLY A 324 3.50 -12.70 9.60
C GLY A 324 2.98 -13.33 8.32
N GLN A 325 2.09 -12.66 7.58
CA GLN A 325 1.49 -13.17 6.33
C GLN A 325 2.51 -13.54 5.24
N PHE A 326 3.73 -13.02 5.34
CA PHE A 326 4.82 -13.21 4.40
C PHE A 326 5.89 -14.19 4.91
N ILE A 327 5.68 -14.87 6.03
CA ILE A 327 6.55 -15.99 6.45
C ILE A 327 6.17 -17.23 5.62
N PRO A 328 7.10 -18.00 5.04
CA PRO A 328 8.57 -17.86 5.06
C PRO A 328 9.13 -17.07 3.86
N ALA A 329 8.30 -16.37 3.08
CA ALA A 329 8.72 -15.61 1.91
C ALA A 329 9.77 -14.52 2.21
N TRP A 330 9.84 -13.99 3.43
CA TRP A 330 10.95 -13.13 3.88
C TRP A 330 12.32 -13.81 3.75
N ASP A 331 12.38 -15.11 4.03
CA ASP A 331 13.61 -15.92 3.98
C ASP A 331 13.90 -16.46 2.57
N SER A 332 13.06 -16.14 1.57
CA SER A 332 13.10 -16.75 0.23
C SER A 332 14.47 -16.72 -0.45
N GLY A 333 15.30 -15.70 -0.20
CA GLY A 333 16.64 -15.58 -0.79
C GLY A 333 17.65 -16.64 -0.32
N TYR A 334 17.51 -17.17 0.90
CA TYR A 334 18.39 -18.20 1.47
C TYR A 334 17.65 -19.43 1.95
N TYR A 335 16.35 -19.53 1.66
CA TYR A 335 15.48 -20.61 2.11
C TYR A 335 16.00 -21.99 1.68
N LYS A 336 16.52 -22.13 0.46
CA LYS A 336 17.13 -23.38 -0.03
C LYS A 336 18.29 -23.84 0.85
N MET A 337 19.18 -22.92 1.24
CA MET A 337 20.32 -23.20 2.11
C MET A 337 19.84 -23.59 3.50
N LEU A 338 18.88 -22.86 4.07
CA LEU A 338 18.33 -23.16 5.39
C LEU A 338 17.72 -24.56 5.42
N MET A 339 17.01 -24.93 4.35
CA MET A 339 16.33 -26.22 4.22
C MET A 339 17.24 -27.40 3.88
N SER A 340 18.51 -27.17 3.54
CA SER A 340 19.52 -28.21 3.33
C SER A 340 20.39 -28.45 4.56
N GLN A 341 20.32 -27.59 5.59
CA GLN A 341 21.05 -27.81 6.84
C GLN A 341 20.37 -28.88 7.68
N ASN A 342 21.14 -29.53 8.56
CA ASN A 342 20.64 -30.47 9.55
C ASN A 342 19.96 -29.74 10.73
N ILE A 343 18.86 -29.04 10.45
CA ILE A 343 18.06 -28.30 11.44
C ILE A 343 16.64 -28.86 11.51
N LYS A 344 16.07 -28.89 12.71
CA LYS A 344 14.67 -29.28 12.88
C LYS A 344 13.76 -28.14 12.39
N TYR A 345 12.86 -28.43 11.46
CA TYR A 345 11.91 -27.45 10.93
C TYR A 345 11.06 -26.83 12.06
N GLU A 346 10.73 -27.62 13.08
CA GLU A 346 10.04 -27.16 14.29
C GLU A 346 10.76 -26.00 14.99
N GLN A 347 12.10 -26.01 15.09
CA GLN A 347 12.87 -24.94 15.73
C GLN A 347 12.76 -23.61 14.96
N TYR A 348 12.76 -23.71 13.62
CA TYR A 348 12.53 -22.56 12.73
C TYR A 348 11.11 -21.98 12.94
N LEU A 349 10.08 -22.83 12.94
CA LEU A 349 8.69 -22.37 13.14
C LEU A 349 8.45 -21.83 14.56
N LYS A 350 9.08 -22.43 15.57
CA LYS A 350 9.03 -21.94 16.96
C LYS A 350 9.60 -20.52 17.08
N SER A 351 10.69 -20.22 16.37
CA SER A 351 11.23 -18.85 16.30
C SER A 351 10.21 -17.87 15.72
N LYS A 352 9.58 -18.22 14.58
CA LYS A 352 8.56 -17.37 13.94
C LYS A 352 7.35 -17.13 14.84
N TYR A 353 6.85 -18.19 15.47
CA TYR A 353 5.75 -18.10 16.43
C TYR A 353 6.12 -17.16 17.59
N THR A 354 7.30 -17.34 18.19
CA THR A 354 7.75 -16.53 19.33
C THR A 354 7.87 -15.05 18.96
N LEU A 355 8.44 -14.74 17.78
CA LEU A 355 8.54 -13.37 17.29
C LEU A 355 7.15 -12.71 17.16
N MET A 356 6.17 -13.44 16.64
CA MET A 356 4.80 -12.93 16.49
C MET A 356 4.10 -12.74 17.83
N VAL A 357 4.21 -13.68 18.76
CA VAL A 357 3.61 -13.54 20.11
C VAL A 357 4.22 -12.34 20.85
N LEU A 358 5.55 -12.19 20.84
CA LEU A 358 6.21 -11.04 21.45
C LEU A 358 5.74 -9.73 20.83
N SER A 359 5.56 -9.69 19.51
CA SER A 359 5.07 -8.49 18.85
C SER A 359 3.66 -8.11 19.31
N VAL A 360 2.75 -9.07 19.49
CA VAL A 360 1.38 -8.81 19.95
C VAL A 360 1.38 -8.28 21.38
N ILE A 361 2.22 -8.84 22.25
CA ILE A 361 2.38 -8.37 23.64
C ILE A 361 2.89 -6.92 23.66
N ILE A 362 3.93 -6.61 22.89
CA ILE A 362 4.48 -5.25 22.79
C ILE A 362 3.40 -4.30 22.26
N MET A 363 2.69 -4.67 21.20
CA MET A 363 1.63 -3.83 20.62
C MET A 363 0.46 -3.62 21.59
N PHE A 364 0.09 -4.63 22.38
CA PHE A 364 -0.91 -4.47 23.44
C PHE A 364 -0.44 -3.46 24.49
N VAL A 365 0.78 -3.60 25.00
CA VAL A 365 1.35 -2.67 26.01
C VAL A 365 1.39 -1.24 25.46
N LEU A 366 1.85 -1.05 24.22
CA LEU A 366 1.88 0.26 23.59
C LEU A 366 0.48 0.82 23.30
N SER A 367 -0.55 -0.02 23.25
CA SER A 367 -1.94 0.39 23.06
C SER A 367 -2.65 0.77 24.37
N ILE A 368 -2.04 0.56 25.54
CA ILE A 368 -2.64 0.91 26.85
C ILE A 368 -3.07 2.38 26.95
N PRO A 369 -2.34 3.38 26.39
CA PRO A 369 -2.78 4.78 26.44
C PRO A 369 -4.19 5.03 25.87
N TYR A 370 -4.73 4.14 25.03
CA TYR A 370 -6.12 4.23 24.56
C TYR A 370 -7.17 4.13 25.68
N VAL A 371 -6.80 3.68 26.89
CA VAL A 371 -7.63 3.76 28.10
C VAL A 371 -8.21 5.16 28.31
N TYR A 372 -7.51 6.21 27.88
CA TYR A 372 -7.97 7.60 27.93
C TYR A 372 -9.38 7.78 27.33
N PHE A 373 -9.72 7.04 26.27
CA PHE A 373 -11.03 7.10 25.62
C PHE A 373 -12.08 6.17 26.25
N GLY A 374 -11.70 5.36 27.24
CA GLY A 374 -12.60 4.53 28.03
C GLY A 374 -12.03 3.14 28.36
N TRP A 375 -12.34 2.64 29.56
CA TRP A 375 -11.88 1.33 30.04
C TRP A 375 -12.27 0.16 29.13
N LYS A 376 -13.45 0.22 28.49
CA LYS A 376 -13.93 -0.80 27.54
C LYS A 376 -12.93 -1.06 26.41
N ILE A 377 -12.16 -0.05 26.00
CA ILE A 377 -11.16 -0.17 24.93
C ILE A 377 -10.00 -1.04 25.39
N LEU A 378 -9.51 -0.86 26.61
CA LEU A 378 -8.42 -1.67 27.15
C LEU A 378 -8.82 -3.15 27.25
N VAL A 379 -10.02 -3.42 27.76
CA VAL A 379 -10.50 -4.80 27.89
C VAL A 379 -10.68 -5.45 26.51
N ALA A 380 -11.19 -4.71 25.53
CA ALA A 380 -11.29 -5.18 24.15
C ALA A 380 -9.90 -5.42 23.52
N HIS A 381 -8.93 -4.54 23.73
CA HIS A 381 -7.55 -4.71 23.28
C HIS A 381 -6.89 -5.93 23.91
N PHE A 382 -7.12 -6.15 25.21
CA PHE A 382 -6.60 -7.32 25.91
C PHE A 382 -7.20 -8.62 25.34
N ALA A 383 -8.52 -8.67 25.19
CA ALA A 383 -9.20 -9.82 24.59
C ALA A 383 -8.73 -10.09 23.15
N ALA A 384 -8.56 -9.03 22.36
CA ALA A 384 -8.03 -9.12 21.01
C ALA A 384 -6.57 -9.57 20.97
N ALA A 385 -5.72 -9.15 21.92
CA ALA A 385 -4.34 -9.60 22.03
C ALA A 385 -4.27 -11.11 22.35
N VAL A 386 -5.10 -11.57 23.29
CA VAL A 386 -5.23 -13.00 23.62
C VAL A 386 -5.69 -13.81 22.40
N TYR A 387 -6.70 -13.33 21.68
CA TYR A 387 -7.15 -13.94 20.43
C TYR A 387 -6.06 -13.94 19.35
N ASN A 388 -5.30 -12.84 19.23
CA ASN A 388 -4.22 -12.73 18.25
C ASN A 388 -3.10 -13.75 18.51
N ILE A 389 -2.72 -13.94 19.77
CA ILE A 389 -1.73 -14.95 20.21
C ILE A 389 -2.27 -16.36 19.98
N GLY A 390 -3.50 -16.61 20.40
CA GLY A 390 -4.09 -17.95 20.48
C GLY A 390 -4.77 -18.45 19.21
N VAL A 391 -5.13 -17.58 18.26
CA VAL A 391 -5.82 -17.99 17.03
C VAL A 391 -5.09 -17.43 15.82
N ASN A 392 -5.01 -16.10 15.68
CA ASN A 392 -4.50 -15.48 14.45
C ASN A 392 -3.04 -15.85 14.16
N THR A 393 -2.21 -16.01 15.20
CA THR A 393 -0.82 -16.46 15.02
C THR A 393 -0.74 -17.84 14.36
N TYR A 394 -1.60 -18.79 14.75
CA TYR A 394 -1.63 -20.11 14.13
C TYR A 394 -2.22 -20.09 12.73
N VAL A 395 -3.27 -19.29 12.50
CA VAL A 395 -3.87 -19.12 11.16
C VAL A 395 -2.82 -18.57 10.19
N ILE A 396 -2.03 -17.58 10.59
CA ILE A 396 -0.92 -17.06 9.78
C ILE A 396 0.14 -18.12 9.55
N MET A 397 0.56 -18.83 10.59
CA MET A 397 1.58 -19.86 10.47
C MET A 397 1.16 -20.94 9.48
N LEU A 398 -0.08 -21.43 9.59
CA LEU A 398 -0.66 -22.40 8.65
C LEU A 398 -0.75 -21.80 7.24
N GLY A 399 -1.22 -20.56 7.11
CA GLY A 399 -1.27 -19.85 5.83
C GLY A 399 0.10 -19.73 5.15
N GLY A 400 1.15 -19.51 5.94
CA GLY A 400 2.52 -19.45 5.45
C GLY A 400 2.99 -20.76 4.80
N SER A 401 2.39 -21.92 5.13
CA SER A 401 2.71 -23.18 4.45
C SER A 401 2.24 -23.20 2.99
N PHE A 402 1.43 -22.23 2.57
CA PHE A 402 0.95 -22.07 1.20
C PHE A 402 1.64 -20.91 0.46
N ASN A 403 2.57 -20.21 1.09
CA ASN A 403 3.31 -19.14 0.44
C ASN A 403 4.24 -19.70 -0.64
N ARG A 404 4.14 -19.15 -1.86
CA ARG A 404 4.89 -19.59 -3.06
C ARG A 404 5.47 -18.42 -3.87
N LYS A 405 5.52 -17.21 -3.31
CA LYS A 405 6.05 -16.03 -3.99
C LYS A 405 7.30 -15.51 -3.30
N LYS A 406 8.37 -15.34 -4.06
CA LYS A 406 9.61 -14.67 -3.62
C LYS A 406 9.33 -13.19 -3.33
N ILE A 407 10.01 -12.65 -2.32
CA ILE A 407 9.92 -11.24 -1.92
C ILE A 407 11.29 -10.57 -2.13
N ASP A 408 11.30 -9.45 -2.84
CA ASP A 408 12.46 -8.57 -2.92
C ASP A 408 12.57 -7.73 -1.63
N LEU A 409 13.66 -7.94 -0.88
CA LEU A 409 13.94 -7.29 0.40
C LEU A 409 14.39 -5.82 0.24
N ASN A 410 14.86 -5.43 -0.95
CA ASN A 410 15.36 -4.09 -1.23
C ASN A 410 14.26 -3.09 -1.57
N GLN A 411 13.03 -3.54 -1.78
CA GLN A 411 11.89 -2.66 -2.02
C GLN A 411 11.29 -2.13 -0.71
N ARG A 412 10.45 -1.10 -0.77
CA ARG A 412 9.66 -0.67 0.40
C ARG A 412 8.46 -1.61 0.64
N ALA A 413 7.98 -1.68 1.89
CA ALA A 413 6.79 -2.47 2.22
C ALA A 413 5.48 -1.70 1.98
N ALA A 414 5.47 -0.39 2.24
CA ALA A 414 4.29 0.45 2.03
C ALA A 414 3.78 0.38 0.58
N PHE A 415 2.50 0.02 0.43
CA PHE A 415 1.80 -0.12 -0.86
C PHE A 415 2.56 -0.97 -1.88
N ASN A 416 3.25 -2.01 -1.40
CA ASN A 416 3.94 -2.97 -2.26
C ASN A 416 3.23 -4.32 -2.26
N PHE A 417 2.44 -4.56 -3.31
CA PHE A 417 1.71 -5.81 -3.50
C PHE A 417 2.60 -6.97 -4.02
N GLN A 418 3.91 -6.77 -4.20
CA GLN A 418 4.81 -7.88 -4.53
C GLN A 418 4.80 -8.94 -3.42
N GLY A 419 4.71 -10.21 -3.80
CA GLY A 419 4.53 -11.30 -2.85
C GLY A 419 3.09 -11.48 -2.35
N THR A 420 2.19 -10.52 -2.60
CA THR A 420 0.76 -10.66 -2.31
C THR A 420 0.10 -11.47 -3.43
N GLY A 421 -0.58 -12.55 -3.07
CA GLY A 421 -1.35 -13.41 -3.96
C GLY A 421 -2.65 -13.83 -3.30
N ALA A 422 -3.34 -14.81 -3.90
CA ALA A 422 -4.59 -15.33 -3.37
C ALA A 422 -4.45 -15.85 -1.93
N VAL A 423 -3.28 -16.42 -1.60
CA VAL A 423 -2.97 -16.94 -0.26
C VAL A 423 -3.02 -15.83 0.81
N GLN A 424 -2.42 -14.67 0.54
CA GLN A 424 -2.45 -13.54 1.48
C GLN A 424 -3.87 -13.03 1.73
N TRP A 425 -4.70 -12.96 0.68
CA TRP A 425 -6.11 -12.59 0.83
C TRP A 425 -6.91 -13.65 1.59
N LEU A 426 -6.68 -14.93 1.27
CA LEU A 426 -7.31 -16.06 1.95
C LEU A 426 -6.95 -16.13 3.43
N ILE A 427 -5.76 -15.67 3.82
CA ILE A 427 -5.31 -15.58 5.23
C ILE A 427 -5.83 -14.30 5.88
N GLY A 428 -5.69 -13.16 5.20
CA GLY A 428 -5.98 -11.83 5.76
C GLY A 428 -7.47 -11.59 6.02
N ILE A 429 -8.35 -12.10 5.14
CA ILE A 429 -9.79 -11.95 5.28
C ILE A 429 -10.30 -12.63 6.57
N PRO A 430 -10.06 -13.93 6.81
CA PRO A 430 -10.46 -14.58 8.07
C PRO A 430 -9.84 -13.93 9.31
N LEU A 431 -8.59 -13.51 9.22
CA LEU A 431 -7.85 -12.97 10.36
C LEU A 431 -8.50 -11.72 10.95
N LEU A 432 -9.06 -10.86 10.09
CA LEU A 432 -9.80 -9.66 10.51
C LEU A 432 -11.30 -9.94 10.69
N LEU A 433 -11.95 -10.63 9.75
CA LEU A 433 -13.41 -10.80 9.75
C LEU A 433 -13.89 -11.79 10.80
N LEU A 434 -13.17 -12.90 11.05
CA LEU A 434 -13.64 -13.93 11.98
C LEU A 434 -13.74 -13.41 13.42
N PRO A 435 -12.70 -12.81 14.03
CA PRO A 435 -12.85 -12.24 15.36
C PRO A 435 -13.87 -11.11 15.40
N LEU A 436 -13.97 -10.32 14.32
CA LEU A 436 -14.94 -9.24 14.22
C LEU A 436 -16.38 -9.76 14.21
N ALA A 437 -16.65 -10.83 13.46
CA ALA A 437 -17.96 -11.47 13.39
C ALA A 437 -18.32 -12.08 14.75
N ILE A 438 -17.39 -12.83 15.37
CA ILE A 438 -17.62 -13.44 16.69
C ILE A 438 -17.91 -12.36 17.74
N PHE A 439 -17.06 -11.33 17.81
CA PHE A 439 -17.24 -10.22 18.74
C PHE A 439 -18.53 -9.45 18.45
N GLY A 440 -18.77 -9.08 17.19
CA GLY A 440 -19.92 -8.30 16.75
C GLY A 440 -21.24 -8.99 17.03
N ILE A 441 -21.37 -10.26 16.67
CA ILE A 441 -22.58 -11.07 16.91
C ILE A 441 -22.86 -11.17 18.41
N LEU A 442 -21.88 -11.60 19.22
CA LEU A 442 -22.09 -11.80 20.65
C LEU A 442 -22.27 -10.49 21.42
N SER A 443 -21.60 -9.42 20.99
CA SER A 443 -21.77 -8.09 21.59
C SER A 443 -23.13 -7.47 21.29
N HIS A 444 -23.69 -7.74 20.10
CA HIS A 444 -25.00 -7.23 19.70
C HIS A 444 -26.16 -8.02 20.31
N PHE A 445 -26.10 -9.35 20.27
CA PHE A 445 -27.22 -10.20 20.71
C PHE A 445 -27.20 -10.57 22.20
N VAL A 446 -26.04 -10.50 22.87
CA VAL A 446 -25.92 -10.92 24.28
C VAL A 446 -25.42 -9.77 25.14
N SER A 447 -24.14 -9.43 25.04
CA SER A 447 -23.56 -8.28 25.74
C SER A 447 -22.13 -8.02 25.26
N PHE A 448 -21.65 -6.78 25.45
CA PHE A 448 -20.26 -6.41 25.19
C PHE A 448 -19.26 -7.37 25.86
N TYR A 449 -19.51 -7.76 27.11
CA TYR A 449 -18.63 -8.68 27.84
C TYR A 449 -18.70 -10.12 27.33
N SER A 450 -19.83 -10.55 26.76
CA SER A 450 -19.94 -11.86 26.10
C SER A 450 -19.02 -11.95 24.87
N GLY A 451 -18.95 -10.86 24.07
CA GLY A 451 -18.01 -10.77 22.95
C GLY A 451 -16.54 -10.82 23.39
N ILE A 452 -16.21 -10.10 24.46
CA ILE A 452 -14.87 -10.14 25.09
C ILE A 452 -14.52 -11.56 25.54
N SER A 453 -15.40 -12.19 26.31
CA SER A 453 -15.18 -13.53 26.85
C SER A 453 -14.98 -14.56 25.74
N ALA A 454 -15.73 -14.47 24.64
CA ALA A 454 -15.56 -15.38 23.51
C ALA A 454 -14.17 -15.26 22.86
N LEU A 455 -13.67 -14.04 22.65
CA LEU A 455 -12.32 -13.82 22.10
C LEU A 455 -11.24 -14.38 23.03
N ILE A 456 -11.38 -14.13 24.34
CA ILE A 456 -10.45 -14.66 25.35
C ILE A 456 -10.48 -16.18 25.38
N LEU A 457 -11.67 -16.79 25.44
CA LEU A 457 -11.84 -18.24 25.49
C LEU A 457 -11.21 -18.91 24.26
N LEU A 458 -11.49 -18.42 23.05
CA LEU A 458 -10.90 -18.95 21.83
C LEU A 458 -9.38 -18.82 21.80
N GLY A 459 -8.85 -17.66 22.23
CA GLY A 459 -7.42 -17.45 22.34
C GLY A 459 -6.77 -18.41 23.36
N VAL A 460 -7.36 -18.55 24.54
CA VAL A 460 -6.87 -19.47 25.58
C VAL A 460 -6.91 -20.93 25.10
N ILE A 461 -7.99 -21.36 24.44
CA ILE A 461 -8.09 -22.71 23.85
C ILE A 461 -6.92 -22.95 22.89
N GLY A 462 -6.64 -22.03 21.98
CA GLY A 462 -5.53 -22.19 21.05
C GLY A 462 -4.15 -22.16 21.71
N ILE A 463 -3.98 -21.43 22.81
CA ILE A 463 -2.75 -21.49 23.63
C ILE A 463 -2.62 -22.86 24.32
N ILE A 464 -3.69 -23.40 24.88
CA ILE A 464 -3.68 -24.72 25.53
C ILE A 464 -3.31 -25.81 24.51
N PHE A 465 -3.88 -25.76 23.30
CA PHE A 465 -3.60 -26.72 22.23
C PHE A 465 -2.35 -26.43 21.41
N HIS A 466 -1.48 -25.51 21.85
CA HIS A 466 -0.28 -25.06 21.14
C HIS A 466 0.55 -26.21 20.55
N GLN A 467 0.89 -27.22 21.36
CA GLN A 467 1.75 -28.32 20.91
C GLN A 467 1.10 -29.14 19.77
N LYS A 468 -0.22 -29.41 19.86
CA LYS A 468 -0.94 -30.17 18.82
C LYS A 468 -1.00 -29.37 17.51
N ILE A 469 -1.34 -28.09 17.61
CA ILE A 469 -1.46 -27.19 16.47
C ILE A 469 -0.10 -27.01 15.79
N MET A 470 0.98 -26.78 16.55
CA MET A 470 2.32 -26.61 16.00
C MET A 470 2.85 -27.88 15.32
N ARG A 471 2.55 -29.08 15.84
CA ARG A 471 2.89 -30.34 15.15
C ARG A 471 2.17 -30.46 13.81
N PHE A 472 0.87 -30.13 13.78
CA PHE A 472 0.09 -30.12 12.54
C PHE A 472 0.67 -29.13 11.52
N ILE A 473 0.95 -27.89 11.94
CA ILE A 473 1.56 -26.87 11.09
C ILE A 473 2.92 -27.34 10.57
N THR A 474 3.77 -27.90 11.44
CA THR A 474 5.10 -28.40 11.05
C THR A 474 5.00 -29.48 9.98
N SER A 475 4.06 -30.41 10.10
CA SER A 475 3.78 -31.41 9.07
C SER A 475 3.43 -30.76 7.72
N LYS A 476 2.54 -29.76 7.71
CA LYS A 476 2.20 -29.02 6.47
C LYS A 476 3.38 -28.29 5.84
N TYR A 477 4.31 -27.75 6.62
CA TYR A 477 5.53 -27.17 6.09
C TYR A 477 6.49 -28.20 5.52
N LEU A 478 6.59 -29.38 6.13
CA LEU A 478 7.39 -30.48 5.61
C LEU A 478 6.83 -31.00 4.27
N ASP A 479 5.52 -31.19 4.18
CA ASP A 479 4.83 -31.61 2.95
C ASP A 479 5.09 -30.63 1.79
N SER A 480 5.07 -29.33 2.10
CA SER A 480 5.21 -28.25 1.12
C SER A 480 6.66 -27.79 0.87
N LYS A 481 7.63 -28.37 1.58
CA LYS A 481 9.04 -27.91 1.59
C LYS A 481 9.63 -27.78 0.18
N TYR A 482 9.51 -28.82 -0.64
CA TYR A 482 10.12 -28.84 -1.98
C TYR A 482 9.41 -27.90 -2.95
N GLU A 483 8.10 -27.77 -2.85
CA GLU A 483 7.34 -26.80 -3.65
C GLU A 483 7.76 -25.37 -3.34
N MET A 484 7.97 -25.05 -2.06
CA MET A 484 8.45 -23.72 -1.65
C MET A 484 9.86 -23.44 -2.17
N ILE A 485 10.79 -24.40 -2.05
CA ILE A 485 12.15 -24.24 -2.58
C ILE A 485 12.11 -23.99 -4.09
N LYS A 486 11.31 -24.77 -4.83
CA LYS A 486 11.12 -24.58 -6.28
C LYS A 486 10.54 -23.20 -6.58
N ALA A 487 9.51 -22.78 -5.84
CA ALA A 487 8.81 -21.52 -6.07
C ALA A 487 9.68 -20.29 -5.74
N PHE A 488 10.49 -20.33 -4.68
CA PHE A 488 11.38 -19.22 -4.31
C PHE A 488 12.60 -19.08 -5.22
N ASN A 489 12.96 -20.10 -5.99
CA ASN A 489 14.00 -20.02 -7.03
C ASN A 489 13.50 -19.37 -8.33
N GLN A 490 12.19 -19.18 -8.49
CA GLN A 490 11.63 -18.48 -9.64
C GLN A 490 11.66 -16.97 -9.36
N ASP A 491 12.31 -16.21 -10.24
CA ASP A 491 12.12 -14.76 -10.27
C ASP A 491 10.76 -14.47 -10.92
N ASN A 492 9.93 -13.66 -10.24
CA ASN A 492 8.59 -13.27 -10.71
C ASN A 492 8.64 -12.38 -11.95
#